data_AF-A0A926ZVP6-F1
#
_entry.id   AF-A0A926ZVP6-F1
#
_cell.length_a   1.000
_cell.length_b   1.000
_cell.length_c   1.000
_cell.angle_alpha   90.00
_cell.angle_beta   90.00
_cell.angle_gamma   90.00
#
_symmetry.space_group_name_H-M   'P 1'
#
loop_
_entity.id
_entity.type
_entity.pdbx_description
1 polymer ?
#
loop_
_entity_poly.entity_id
_entity_poly.type
_entity_poly.pdbx_seq_one_letter_code
_entity_poly.pdbx_strand_id
1 'polypeptide(L)' 'MSPVSGLSLVLTKKAEIAALCQQNQVARLELFGSATCDRFDPPTSDLDFLVEFAVDTPKGAADRFFGLKQGLATVFGRTI' A
#
# COMPACT_ATOMS: atom_id res chain seq x y z
N MET A 1 3.23 -25.61 3.61
CA MET A 1 3.40 -24.16 3.77
C MET A 1 2.00 -23.57 3.91
N SER A 2 1.66 -22.91 5.01
CA SER A 2 0.38 -22.23 5.12
C SER A 2 0.30 -21.14 4.04
N PRO A 3 -0.84 -20.93 3.37
CA PRO A 3 -0.96 -19.84 2.41
C PRO A 3 -0.72 -18.51 3.14
N VAL A 4 0.25 -17.73 2.66
CA VAL A 4 0.47 -16.38 3.17
C VAL A 4 -0.74 -15.55 2.74
N SER A 5 -1.56 -15.09 3.69
CA SER A 5 -2.67 -14.20 3.39
C SER A 5 -2.15 -12.82 2.97
N GLY A 6 -2.90 -12.12 2.11
CA GLY A 6 -2.54 -10.75 1.68
C GLY A 6 -2.38 -9.79 2.86
N LEU A 7 -3.24 -9.94 3.89
CA LEU A 7 -3.10 -9.22 5.15
C LEU A 7 -1.77 -9.48 5.85
N SER A 8 -1.31 -10.74 5.91
CA SER A 8 0.00 -11.07 6.51
C SER A 8 1.14 -10.41 5.74
N LEU A 9 1.10 -10.43 4.41
CA LEU A 9 2.11 -9.77 3.57
C LEU A 9 2.22 -8.27 3.89
N VAL A 10 1.09 -7.58 4.02
CA VAL A 10 1.05 -6.15 4.38
C VAL A 10 1.54 -5.92 5.81
N LEU A 11 1.12 -6.73 6.77
CA LEU A 11 1.50 -6.57 8.18
C LEU A 11 3.00 -6.77 8.43
N THR A 12 3.66 -7.70 7.71
CA THR A 12 5.12 -7.87 7.80
C THR A 12 5.92 -6.65 7.34
N LYS A 13 5.30 -5.78 6.53
CA LYS A 13 5.90 -4.56 5.96
C LYS A 13 5.43 -3.28 6.64
N LYS A 14 4.69 -3.37 7.75
CA LYS A 14 4.02 -2.23 8.40
C LYS A 14 4.96 -1.06 8.72
N ALA A 15 6.19 -1.32 9.15
CA ALA A 15 7.14 -0.25 9.47
C ALA A 15 7.61 0.52 8.21
N GLU A 16 7.92 -0.19 7.14
CA GLU A 16 8.32 0.41 5.85
C GLU A 16 7.15 1.23 5.25
N ILE A 17 5.93 0.69 5.31
CA ILE A 17 4.71 1.37 4.86
C ILE A 17 4.45 2.63 5.70
N ALA A 18 4.57 2.56 7.03
CA ALA A 18 4.35 3.71 7.90
C ALA A 18 5.34 4.85 7.61
N ALA A 19 6.62 4.53 7.39
CA ALA A 19 7.63 5.50 6.98
C ALA A 19 7.29 6.14 5.63
N LEU A 20 6.86 5.33 4.66
CA LEU A 20 6.44 5.82 3.35
C LEU A 20 5.20 6.72 3.41
N CYS A 21 4.21 6.35 4.23
CA CYS A 21 3.03 7.17 4.51
C CYS A 21 3.43 8.53 5.08
N GLN A 22 4.35 8.56 6.05
CA GLN A 22 4.85 9.81 6.63
C GLN A 22 5.54 10.68 5.57
N GLN A 23 6.42 10.10 4.76
CA GLN A 23 7.16 10.81 3.70
C GLN A 23 6.21 11.44 2.66
N ASN A 24 5.12 10.76 2.34
CA ASN A 24 4.14 11.21 1.34
C ASN A 24 2.92 11.92 1.94
N GLN A 25 2.96 12.27 3.23
CA GLN A 25 1.90 12.99 3.93
C GLN A 25 0.53 12.28 3.85
N VAL A 26 0.54 10.95 4.00
CA VAL A 26 -0.66 10.12 4.08
C VAL A 26 -1.22 10.17 5.50
N ALA A 27 -2.50 10.55 5.64
CA ALA A 27 -3.23 10.48 6.90
C ALA A 27 -3.77 9.06 7.16
N ARG A 28 -4.23 8.38 6.11
CA ARG A 28 -4.82 7.05 6.21
C ARG A 28 -4.48 6.19 4.99
N LEU A 29 -4.12 4.94 5.24
CA LEU A 29 -3.92 3.93 4.21
C LEU A 29 -4.73 2.69 4.60
N GLU A 30 -5.65 2.26 3.73
CA GLU A 30 -6.51 1.10 3.97
C GLU A 30 -6.30 0.05 2.89
N LEU A 31 -6.13 -1.21 3.29
CA LEU A 31 -6.09 -2.35 2.40
C LEU A 31 -7.52 -2.80 2.06
N PHE A 32 -7.81 -3.01 0.79
CA PHE A 32 -9.07 -3.60 0.34
C PHE A 32 -8.83 -4.63 -0.78
N GLY A 33 -9.91 -5.10 -1.41
CA GLY A 33 -9.81 -6.01 -2.55
C GLY A 33 -9.51 -7.45 -2.17
N SER A 34 -8.83 -8.18 -3.06
CA SER A 34 -8.60 -9.62 -2.91
C SER A 34 -7.77 -9.95 -1.67
N ALA A 35 -6.83 -9.07 -1.29
CA ALA A 35 -5.90 -9.25 -0.17
C ALA A 35 -6.56 -9.38 1.22
N THR A 36 -7.84 -9.03 1.35
CA THR A 36 -8.62 -9.15 2.60
C THR A 36 -9.52 -10.38 2.65
N CYS A 37 -9.46 -11.27 1.65
CA CYS A 37 -10.28 -12.48 1.56
C CYS A 37 -9.53 -13.66 0.93
N ASP A 38 -10.18 -14.82 0.83
CA ASP A 38 -9.59 -16.07 0.34
C ASP A 38 -9.30 -16.08 -1.18
N ARG A 39 -9.60 -14.98 -1.89
CA ARG A 39 -9.30 -14.83 -3.33
C ARG A 39 -7.89 -14.30 -3.60
N PHE A 40 -7.12 -13.96 -2.58
CA PHE A 40 -5.75 -13.51 -2.76
C PHE A 40 -4.84 -14.64 -3.21
N ASP A 41 -4.23 -14.47 -4.38
CA ASP A 41 -3.18 -15.35 -4.89
C ASP A 41 -1.82 -14.66 -4.73
N PRO A 42 -0.99 -15.04 -3.73
CA PRO A 42 0.27 -14.37 -3.45
C PRO A 42 1.21 -14.14 -4.65
N PRO A 43 1.38 -15.07 -5.62
CA PRO A 43 2.21 -14.83 -6.80
C PRO A 43 1.64 -13.82 -7.81
N THR A 44 0.32 -13.65 -7.91
CA THR A 44 -0.29 -12.92 -9.06
C THR A 44 -1.20 -11.76 -8.66
N SER A 45 -1.74 -11.76 -7.45
CA SER A 45 -2.65 -10.73 -6.98
C SER A 45 -1.92 -9.44 -6.64
N ASP A 46 -2.47 -8.34 -7.10
CA ASP A 46 -2.10 -6.99 -6.69
C ASP A 46 -2.53 -6.72 -5.23
N LEU A 47 -2.08 -5.58 -4.69
CA LEU A 47 -2.52 -5.07 -3.39
C LEU A 47 -3.19 -3.72 -3.60
N ASP A 48 -4.50 -3.67 -3.35
CA ASP A 48 -5.30 -2.47 -3.55
C ASP A 48 -5.37 -1.62 -2.27
N PHE A 49 -5.06 -0.33 -2.39
CA PHE A 49 -5.06 0.61 -1.27
C PHE A 49 -5.96 1.83 -1.52
N LEU A 50 -6.76 2.18 -0.52
CA LEU A 50 -7.35 3.51 -0.42
C LEU A 50 -6.40 4.42 0.36
N VAL A 51 -6.20 5.63 -0.14
CA VAL A 51 -5.32 6.62 0.47
C VAL A 51 -6.09 7.90 0.76
N GLU A 52 -5.91 8.40 1.97
CA GLU A 52 -6.31 9.74 2.40
C GLU A 52 -5.05 10.53 2.72
N PHE A 53 -4.83 11.66 2.05
CA PHE A 53 -3.69 12.53 2.32
C PHE A 53 -4.03 13.57 3.38
N ALA A 54 -3.06 13.89 4.24
CA ALA A 54 -3.20 14.87 5.32
C ALA A 54 -3.27 16.33 4.82
N VAL A 55 -2.96 16.57 3.54
CA VAL A 55 -2.88 17.91 2.98
C VAL A 55 -3.95 18.11 1.91
N ASP A 56 -4.85 19.04 2.17
CA ASP A 56 -5.89 19.47 1.23
C ASP A 56 -5.38 20.62 0.34
N THR A 57 -4.36 20.33 -0.46
CA THR A 57 -3.86 21.27 -1.48
C THR A 57 -3.47 20.55 -2.77
N PRO A 58 -3.83 21.09 -3.96
CA PRO A 58 -3.39 20.53 -5.23
C PRO A 58 -1.87 20.56 -5.42
N LYS A 59 -1.17 21.51 -4.79
CA LYS A 59 0.28 21.66 -4.95
C LYS A 59 0.99 20.42 -4.41
N GLY A 60 1.78 19.76 -5.28
CA GLY A 60 2.50 18.52 -4.95
C GLY A 60 1.62 17.28 -4.78
N ALA A 61 0.32 17.34 -5.13
CA ALA A 61 -0.57 16.18 -5.00
C ALA A 61 -0.13 15.00 -5.89
N ALA A 62 0.29 15.29 -7.13
CA ALA A 62 0.84 14.29 -8.03
C ALA A 62 2.11 13.65 -7.46
N ASP A 63 3.02 14.46 -6.93
CA ASP A 63 4.28 13.96 -6.35
C ASP A 63 4.02 13.04 -5.15
N ARG A 64 3.11 13.41 -4.24
CA ARG A 64 2.70 12.56 -3.11
C ARG A 64 2.06 11.25 -3.58
N PHE A 65 1.18 11.32 -4.57
CA PHE A 65 0.49 10.15 -5.10
C PHE A 65 1.46 9.18 -5.80
N PHE A 66 2.27 9.67 -6.74
CA PHE A 66 3.22 8.83 -7.46
C PHE A 66 4.38 8.36 -6.58
N GLY A 67 4.84 9.18 -5.64
CA GLY A 67 5.85 8.81 -4.64
C GLY A 67 5.37 7.68 -3.74
N LEU A 68 4.12 7.75 -3.25
CA LEU A 68 3.50 6.66 -2.49
C LEU A 68 3.35 5.40 -3.35
N LYS A 69 2.80 5.53 -4.57
CA LYS A 69 2.56 4.40 -5.47
C LYS A 69 3.85 3.64 -5.79
N GLN A 70 4.90 4.36 -6.19
CA GLN A 70 6.20 3.76 -6.50
C GLN A 70 6.87 3.16 -5.25
N GLY A 71 6.76 3.83 -4.10
CA GLY A 71 7.28 3.32 -2.84
C GLY A 71 6.61 2.01 -2.43
N LEU A 72 5.28 1.91 -2.52
CA LEU A 72 4.55 0.67 -2.21
C LEU A 72 4.95 -0.45 -3.17
N ALA A 73 5.04 -0.16 -4.48
CA ALA A 73 5.49 -1.14 -5.47
C ALA A 73 6.90 -1.66 -5.16
N THR A 74 7.79 -0.79 -4.67
CA THR A 74 9.14 -1.15 -4.24
C THR A 74 9.13 -2.03 -2.98
N VAL A 75 8.36 -1.65 -1.95
CA VAL A 75 8.25 -2.41 -0.68
C VAL A 75 7.75 -3.83 -0.92
N PHE A 76 6.80 -4.01 -1.84
CA PHE A 76 6.16 -5.30 -2.10
C PHE A 76 6.73 -6.07 -3.30
N GLY A 77 7.59 -5.44 -4.10
CA GLY A 77 8.16 -6.06 -5.31
C GLY A 77 7.10 -6.49 -6.33
N ARG A 78 5.99 -5.75 -6.44
CA ARG A 78 4.87 -6.05 -7.34
C ARG A 78 4.13 -4.78 -7.77
N THR A 79 3.22 -4.95 -8.71
CA THR A 79 2.32 -3.88 -9.15
C THR A 79 1.38 -3.48 -8.01
N ILE A 80 1.18 -2.17 -7.88
CA ILE A 80 0.27 -1.47 -6.97
C ILE A 80 -0.43 -0.40 -7.79
#